data_AF-A0A1B7P6B4-F1
#
_entry.id   AF-A0A1B7P6B4-F1
#
_cell.length_a   1.000
_cell.length_b   1.000
_cell.length_c   1.000
_cell.angle_alpha   90.00
_cell.angle_beta   90.00
_cell.angle_gamma   90.00
#
_symmetry.space_group_name_H-M   'P 1'
#
loop_
_entity.id
_entity.type
_entity.pdbx_description
1 polymer ?
#
loop_
_entity_poly.entity_id
_entity_poly.type
_entity_poly.pdbx_seq_one_letter_code
_entity_poly.pdbx_strand_id
1 'polypeptide(L)'
;MTATYPATATSQQQNDMRSFLTLFGKLYPCWVCADDFRAWMNEPSGANKPRLKTRAEFGNWMCEAHNEVNRKLGKEVFDCRKWEERWRTGWKDGRCD
;
A
#
# COMPACT_ATOMS: atom_id res chain seq x y z
N MET A 1 8.54 -1.47 1.63
CA MET A 1 8.59 -0.40 0.60
C MET A 1 8.16 0.95 1.16
N THR A 2 6.95 1.08 1.69
CA THR A 2 6.45 2.33 2.29
C THR A 2 7.35 2.88 3.39
N ALA A 3 7.86 2.02 4.27
CA ALA A 3 8.73 2.39 5.38
C ALA A 3 9.99 3.18 4.95
N THR A 4 10.54 2.85 3.79
CA THR A 4 11.74 3.50 3.21
C THR A 4 11.41 4.56 2.16
N TYR A 5 10.13 4.78 1.84
CA TYR A 5 9.70 5.85 0.95
C TYR A 5 10.02 7.22 1.58
N PRO A 6 10.40 8.25 0.80
CA PRO A 6 10.76 9.55 1.36
C PRO A 6 9.56 10.23 2.01
N ALA A 7 9.80 11.05 3.04
CA ALA A 7 8.76 11.83 3.70
C ALA A 7 8.00 12.70 2.69
N THR A 8 8.72 13.31 1.74
CA THR A 8 8.18 13.99 0.56
C THR A 8 8.88 13.45 -0.67
N ALA A 9 8.12 12.95 -1.64
CA ALA A 9 8.66 12.33 -2.85
C ALA A 9 8.79 13.33 -4.01
N THR A 10 9.89 13.23 -4.76
CA THR A 10 10.05 13.94 -6.03
C THR A 10 9.08 13.39 -7.08
N SER A 11 8.80 14.16 -8.13
CA SER A 11 7.96 13.70 -9.24
C SER A 11 8.49 12.40 -9.86
N GLN A 12 9.81 12.24 -9.95
CA GLN A 12 10.43 11.01 -10.45
C GLN A 12 10.13 9.83 -9.52
N GLN A 13 10.31 9.97 -8.21
CA GLN A 13 10.02 8.90 -7.23
C GLN A 13 8.52 8.52 -7.22
N GLN A 14 7.63 9.48 -7.48
CA GLN A 14 6.20 9.22 -7.62
C GLN A 14 5.91 8.41 -8.88
N ASN A 15 6.53 8.78 -10.00
CA ASN A 15 6.39 8.06 -11.27
C ASN A 15 6.97 6.65 -11.20
N ASP A 16 8.15 6.48 -10.60
CA ASP A 16 8.81 5.19 -10.41
C ASP A 16 7.94 4.25 -9.57
N MET A 17 7.39 4.75 -8.46
CA MET A 17 6.52 3.94 -7.61
C MET A 17 5.18 3.60 -8.29
N ARG A 18 4.61 4.52 -9.07
CA ARG A 18 3.40 4.25 -9.87
C ARG A 18 3.65 3.16 -10.91
N SER A 19 4.77 3.23 -11.60
CA SER A 19 5.22 2.22 -12.56
C SER A 19 5.46 0.88 -11.87
N PHE A 20 6.12 0.88 -10.70
CA PHE A 20 6.34 -0.32 -9.91
C PHE A 20 5.02 -1.00 -9.54
N LEU A 21 4.06 -0.28 -8.96
CA LEU A 21 2.76 -0.85 -8.56
C LEU A 21 1.98 -1.41 -9.76
N THR A 22 2.07 -0.73 -10.90
CA THR A 22 1.46 -1.18 -12.16
C THR A 22 2.09 -2.47 -12.66
N LEU A 23 3.42 -2.57 -12.64
CA LEU A 23 4.17 -3.76 -13.02
C LEU A 23 3.92 -4.91 -12.03
N PHE A 24 3.90 -4.63 -10.73
CA PHE A 24 3.56 -5.60 -9.69
C PHE A 24 2.20 -6.24 -9.96
N GLY A 25 1.17 -5.43 -10.23
CA GLY A 25 -0.17 -5.95 -10.57
C GLY A 25 -0.26 -6.74 -11.88
N LYS A 26 0.74 -6.64 -12.77
CA LYS A 26 0.82 -7.46 -14.00
C LYS A 26 1.62 -8.74 -13.80
N LEU A 27 2.64 -8.71 -12.95
CA LEU A 27 3.62 -9.78 -12.78
C LEU A 27 3.36 -10.66 -11.56
N TYR A 28 2.40 -10.30 -10.71
CA TYR A 28 2.07 -11.10 -9.54
C TYR A 28 1.54 -12.48 -9.99
N PRO A 29 2.14 -13.59 -9.53
CA PRO A 29 1.96 -14.91 -10.14
C PRO A 29 0.56 -15.52 -9.91
N CYS A 30 -0.16 -15.06 -8.90
CA CYS A 30 -1.57 -15.40 -8.73
C CYS A 30 -2.42 -14.52 -9.65
N TRP A 31 -2.84 -15.06 -10.80
CA TRP A 31 -3.60 -14.30 -11.81
C TRP A 31 -4.89 -13.68 -11.25
N VAL A 32 -5.71 -14.42 -10.51
CA VAL A 32 -6.93 -13.88 -9.89
C VAL A 32 -6.64 -12.74 -8.91
N CYS A 33 -5.56 -12.86 -8.13
CA CYS A 33 -5.15 -11.83 -7.18
C CYS A 33 -4.64 -10.58 -7.91
N ALA A 34 -3.89 -10.79 -8.99
CA ALA A 34 -3.35 -9.74 -9.84
C ALA A 34 -4.47 -8.95 -10.54
N ASP A 35 -5.44 -9.67 -11.10
CA ASP A 35 -6.61 -9.10 -11.76
C ASP A 35 -7.45 -8.27 -10.78
N ASP A 36 -7.72 -8.82 -9.59
CA ASP A 36 -8.42 -8.13 -8.51
C ASP A 36 -7.72 -6.84 -8.09
N PHE A 37 -6.40 -6.88 -7.89
CA PHE A 37 -5.61 -5.69 -7.52
C PHE A 37 -5.63 -4.63 -8.62
N ARG A 38 -5.48 -5.03 -9.90
CA ARG A 38 -5.58 -4.09 -11.03
C ARG A 38 -6.97 -3.49 -11.14
N ALA A 39 -8.03 -4.27 -10.96
CA ALA A 39 -9.41 -3.77 -10.97
C ALA A 39 -9.64 -2.77 -9.83
N TRP A 40 -9.19 -3.10 -8.61
CA TRP A 40 -9.31 -2.21 -7.45
C TRP A 40 -8.58 -0.88 -7.67
N MET A 41 -7.33 -0.89 -8.15
CA MET A 41 -6.57 0.33 -8.43
C MET A 41 -7.17 1.21 -9.54
N ASN A 42 -7.82 0.58 -10.53
CA ASN A 42 -8.42 1.25 -11.69
C ASN A 42 -9.92 1.46 -11.54
N GLU A 43 -10.44 1.40 -10.31
CA GLU A 43 -11.85 1.69 -10.04
C GLU A 43 -12.24 3.06 -10.65
N PRO A 44 -13.37 3.17 -11.38
CA PRO A 44 -13.71 4.33 -12.19
C PRO A 44 -13.75 5.69 -11.48
N SER A 45 -14.16 5.73 -10.20
CA SER A 45 -14.14 6.98 -9.43
C SER A 45 -12.71 7.49 -9.16
N GLY A 46 -11.72 6.61 -9.27
CA GLY A 46 -10.32 6.90 -8.98
C GLY A 46 -10.00 6.98 -7.49
N ALA A 47 -10.94 6.61 -6.61
CA ALA A 47 -10.76 6.62 -5.15
C ALA A 47 -9.54 5.80 -4.69
N ASN A 48 -9.23 4.74 -5.42
CA ASN A 48 -8.15 3.80 -5.09
C ASN A 48 -6.83 4.09 -5.82
N LYS A 49 -6.71 5.22 -6.52
CA LYS A 49 -5.45 5.58 -7.19
C LYS A 49 -4.32 5.71 -6.14
N PRO A 50 -3.11 5.18 -6.43
CA PRO A 50 -1.97 5.31 -5.52
C PRO A 50 -1.68 6.77 -5.16
N ARG A 51 -1.66 7.05 -3.86
CA ARG A 51 -1.28 8.34 -3.27
C ARG A 51 0.19 8.29 -2.90
N LEU A 52 1.02 9.03 -3.65
CA LEU A 52 2.47 8.84 -3.64
C LEU A 52 3.24 10.11 -3.27
N LYS A 53 2.56 11.20 -2.89
CA LYS A 53 3.23 12.48 -2.63
C LYS A 53 4.12 12.41 -1.39
N THR A 54 3.69 11.67 -0.38
CA THR A 54 4.40 11.54 0.90
C THR A 54 4.44 10.08 1.36
N ARG A 55 5.41 9.75 2.22
CA ARG A 55 5.46 8.44 2.89
C ARG A 55 4.17 8.14 3.66
N ALA A 56 3.60 9.13 4.34
CA ALA A 56 2.38 8.95 5.13
C ALA A 56 1.19 8.57 4.24
N GLU A 57 0.99 9.29 3.13
CA GLU A 57 -0.08 8.98 2.17
C GLU A 57 0.09 7.60 1.55
N PHE A 58 1.31 7.26 1.14
CA PHE A 58 1.61 5.96 0.52
C PHE A 58 1.48 4.81 1.52
N GLY A 59 1.95 5.00 2.76
CA GLY A 59 1.79 4.05 3.85
C GLY A 59 0.32 3.74 4.14
N ASN A 60 -0.52 4.78 4.21
CA ASN A 60 -1.95 4.62 4.43
C ASN A 60 -2.62 3.91 3.24
N TRP A 61 -2.30 4.30 2.01
CA TRP A 61 -2.84 3.66 0.80
C TRP A 61 -2.49 2.17 0.73
N MET A 62 -1.26 1.79 1.03
CA MET A 62 -0.87 0.37 1.07
C MET A 62 -1.61 -0.41 2.16
N CYS A 63 -1.87 0.21 3.31
CA CYS A 63 -2.67 -0.42 4.36
C CYS A 63 -4.13 -0.63 3.92
N GLU A 64 -4.75 0.37 3.30
CA GLU A 64 -6.10 0.27 2.74
C GLU A 64 -6.18 -0.82 1.66
N ALA A 65 -5.22 -0.86 0.74
CA ALA A 65 -5.13 -1.89 -0.29
C ALA A 65 -5.04 -3.30 0.31
N HIS A 66 -4.21 -3.49 1.35
CA HIS A 66 -4.14 -4.76 2.08
C HIS A 66 -5.44 -5.10 2.80
N ASN A 67 -6.09 -4.11 3.40
CA ASN A 67 -7.35 -4.32 4.11
C ASN A 67 -8.50 -4.64 3.18
N GLU A 68 -8.48 -4.16 1.94
CA GLU A 68 -9.45 -4.59 0.94
C GLU A 68 -9.37 -6.11 0.71
N VAL A 69 -8.15 -6.64 0.55
CA VAL A 69 -7.93 -8.09 0.44
C VAL A 69 -8.37 -8.80 1.72
N ASN A 70 -8.09 -8.25 2.90
CA ASN A 70 -8.57 -8.82 4.17
C ASN A 70 -10.09 -8.96 4.20
N ARG A 71 -10.83 -7.90 3.84
CA ARG A 71 -12.30 -7.93 3.80
C ARG A 71 -12.83 -8.99 2.84
N LYS A 72 -12.28 -9.05 1.63
CA LYS A 72 -12.64 -10.07 0.61
C LYS A 72 -12.45 -11.50 1.10
N LEU A 73 -11.44 -11.71 1.95
CA LEU A 73 -11.10 -13.03 2.50
C LEU A 73 -11.68 -13.28 3.90
N GLY A 74 -12.53 -12.40 4.43
CA GLY A 74 -13.12 -12.54 5.76
C GLY A 74 -12.11 -12.45 6.91
N LYS A 75 -10.98 -11.75 6.70
CA LYS A 75 -9.95 -11.51 7.72
C LYS A 75 -10.22 -10.21 8.49
N GLU A 76 -9.67 -10.11 9.68
CA GLU A 76 -9.71 -8.88 10.46
C GLU A 76 -9.03 -7.72 9.73
N VAL A 77 -9.59 -6.53 9.91
CA VAL A 77 -9.06 -5.29 9.37
C VAL A 77 -7.93 -4.81 10.26
N PHE A 78 -6.77 -4.54 9.67
CA PHE A 78 -5.65 -3.94 10.37
C PHE A 78 -5.91 -2.44 10.61
N ASP A 79 -5.62 -1.94 11.82
CA ASP A 79 -5.72 -0.52 12.14
C ASP A 79 -4.61 0.26 11.41
N CYS A 80 -4.97 0.96 10.32
CA CYS A 80 -4.00 1.68 9.52
C CYS A 80 -3.26 2.77 10.29
N ARG A 81 -3.76 3.27 11.44
CA ARG A 81 -3.01 4.21 12.28
C ARG A 81 -1.71 3.61 12.84
N LYS A 82 -1.60 2.28 12.84
CA LYS A 82 -0.47 1.50 13.37
C LYS A 82 0.51 1.02 12.29
N TRP A 83 0.35 1.45 11.04
CA TRP A 83 1.18 0.95 9.95
C TRP A 83 2.67 1.28 10.16
N GLU A 84 3.00 2.47 10.70
CA GLU A 84 4.40 2.86 10.96
C GLU A 84 5.04 2.01 12.06
N GLU A 85 4.34 1.81 13.17
CA GLU A 85 4.81 0.96 14.26
C GLU A 85 5.08 -0.46 13.76
N ARG A 86 4.14 -1.01 12.98
CA ARG A 86 4.24 -2.37 12.47
C ARG A 86 5.37 -2.58 11.46
N TRP A 87 5.66 -1.60 10.61
CA TRP A 87 6.50 -1.80 9.42
C TRP A 87 7.76 -0.91 9.35
N ARG A 88 7.95 0.03 10.27
CA ARG A 88 9.07 0.99 10.24
C ARG A 88 9.76 1.16 11.59
N THR A 89 9.02 1.46 12.65
CA THR A 89 9.60 1.97 13.91
C THR A 89 9.62 0.97 15.05
N GLY A 90 8.90 -0.16 14.94
CA GLY A 90 8.60 -0.99 16.11
C GLY A 90 7.43 -0.41 16.92
N TRP A 91 6.88 -1.24 17.79
CA TRP A 91 5.76 -0.89 18.67
C TRP A 91 6.22 -0.01 19.83
N LYS A 92 5.38 0.95 20.23
CA LYS A 92 5.70 1.89 21.32
C LYS A 92 5.87 1.26 22.70
N ASP A 93 5.45 0.01 22.87
CA ASP A 93 5.63 -0.75 24.11
C ASP A 93 7.00 -1.43 24.23
N GLY A 94 7.90 -1.22 23.24
CA GLY A 94 9.28 -1.71 23.27
C GLY A 94 9.45 -3.20 22.99
N ARG A 95 8.37 -3.93 22.64
CA ARG A 95 8.46 -5.39 22.40
C ARG A 95 9.23 -5.80 21.14
N CYS A 96 9.75 -4.83 20.39
CA CYS A 96 10.56 -5.03 19.20
C CYS A 96 11.97 -4.43 19.34
N ASP A 97 12.33 -3.98 20.55
CA ASP A 97 13.68 -3.55 20.88
C ASP A 97 14.62 -4.75 21.10
#